data_AF-A0A9W7YS16-F1
#
_entry.id   AF-A0A9W7YS16-F1
#
_cell.length_a   1.000
_cell.length_b   1.000
_cell.length_c   1.000
_cell.angle_alpha   90.00
_cell.angle_beta   90.00
_cell.angle_gamma   90.00
#
_symmetry.space_group_name_H-M   'P 1'
#
loop_
_entity.id
_entity.type
_entity.pdbx_description
1 polymer ?
#
loop_
_entity_poly.entity_id
_entity_poly.type
_entity_poly.pdbx_seq_one_letter_code
_entity_poly.pdbx_strand_id
1 'polypeptide(L)'
;MEPSVRLPIESVGLIFNYLVDKARARRVLFVLSTDFVTGDEYSSKANTGHATVQEGISKGWHGLDIGPESVNQLEDMIAGSKTILCGATTITAGYETAEIVSKYGIAYKFSYVSKGSGSSLGLLMGKELPGVAALSTK
;
A
#
# COMPACT_ATOMS: atom_id res chain seq x y z
N MET A 1 -12.40 -5.89 20.38
CA MET A 1 -12.50 -5.78 18.91
C MET A 1 -13.09 -4.41 18.64
N GLU A 2 -12.27 -3.44 18.23
CA GLU A 2 -12.77 -2.13 17.79
C GLU A 2 -13.72 -2.35 16.60
N PRO A 3 -14.92 -1.73 16.58
CA PRO A 3 -15.83 -1.87 15.47
C PRO A 3 -15.18 -1.29 14.21
N SER A 4 -14.98 -2.13 13.20
CA SER A 4 -14.44 -1.71 11.90
C SER A 4 -15.32 -0.61 11.32
N VAL A 5 -14.83 0.63 11.31
CA VAL A 5 -15.47 1.77 10.63
C VAL A 5 -15.37 1.50 9.12
N ARG A 6 -16.44 1.02 8.50
CA ARG A 6 -16.55 0.93 7.04
C ARG A 6 -17.05 2.26 6.50
N LEU A 7 -16.33 2.83 5.54
CA LEU A 7 -16.81 4.00 4.83
C LEU A 7 -18.06 3.63 4.01
N PRO A 8 -19.07 4.52 3.93
CA PRO A 8 -20.21 4.32 3.05
C PRO A 8 -19.74 4.17 1.60
N ILE A 9 -20.32 3.21 0.85
CA ILE A 9 -19.92 2.90 -0.53
C ILE A 9 -19.97 4.14 -1.44
N GLU A 10 -20.98 4.99 -1.26
CA GLU A 10 -21.11 6.26 -2.00
C GLU A 10 -19.95 7.23 -1.73
N SER A 11 -19.44 7.26 -0.50
CA SER A 11 -18.31 8.11 -0.12
C SER A 11 -16.99 7.62 -0.72
N VAL A 12 -16.84 6.31 -0.94
CA VAL A 12 -15.61 5.72 -1.51
C VAL A 12 -15.38 6.24 -2.94
N GLY A 13 -16.43 6.27 -3.77
CA GLY A 13 -16.34 6.78 -5.13
C GLY A 13 -15.94 8.27 -5.20
N LEU A 14 -16.53 9.09 -4.33
CA LEU A 14 -16.21 10.52 -4.25
C LEU A 14 -14.75 10.77 -3.84
N ILE A 15 -14.29 10.08 -2.80
CA ILE A 15 -12.91 10.19 -2.30
C ILE A 15 -11.92 9.71 -3.37
N PHE A 16 -12.22 8.59 -4.01
CA PHE A 16 -11.38 8.03 -5.07
C PHE A 16 -11.23 9.01 -6.24
N ASN A 17 -12.34 9.53 -6.76
CA ASN A 17 -12.31 10.50 -7.86
C ASN A 17 -11.52 11.76 -7.47
N TYR A 18 -11.76 12.29 -6.27
CA TYR A 18 -11.00 13.44 -5.76
C TYR A 18 -9.49 13.17 -5.69
N LEU A 19 -9.06 11.98 -5.25
CA LEU A 19 -7.65 11.61 -5.19
C LEU A 19 -7.03 11.48 -6.58
N VAL A 20 -7.74 10.86 -7.53
CA VAL A 20 -7.30 10.70 -8.91
C VAL A 20 -7.15 12.07 -9.61
N ASP A 21 -8.13 12.95 -9.45
CA ASP A 21 -8.08 14.29 -10.05
C ASP A 21 -6.95 15.14 -9.45
N LYS A 22 -6.74 15.04 -8.13
CA LYS A 22 -5.62 15.72 -7.46
C LYS A 22 -4.26 15.18 -7.90
N ALA A 23 -4.13 13.87 -8.11
CA ALA A 23 -2.93 13.25 -8.65
C ALA A 23 -2.65 13.76 -10.07
N ARG A 24 -3.68 13.75 -10.93
CA ARG A 24 -3.58 14.26 -12.31
C ARG A 24 -3.16 15.73 -12.36
N ALA A 25 -3.78 16.58 -11.55
CA ALA A 25 -3.44 18.01 -11.45
C ALA A 25 -1.97 18.24 -11.03
N ARG A 26 -1.39 17.30 -10.28
CA ARG A 26 0.01 17.35 -9.81
C ARG A 26 0.96 16.55 -10.69
N ARG A 27 0.50 16.03 -11.83
CA ARG A 27 1.27 15.15 -12.72
C ARG A 27 1.85 13.93 -11.99
N VAL A 28 1.14 13.46 -10.97
CA VAL A 28 1.44 12.23 -10.26
C VAL A 28 0.76 11.11 -11.01
N LEU A 29 1.55 10.15 -11.50
CA LEU A 29 1.04 8.93 -12.09
C LEU A 29 0.35 8.10 -10.99
N PHE A 30 -0.94 7.84 -11.15
CA PHE A 30 -1.74 7.04 -10.23
C PHE A 30 -1.94 5.66 -10.86
N VAL A 31 -1.32 4.64 -10.28
CA VAL A 31 -1.26 3.28 -10.83
C VAL A 31 -2.10 2.37 -9.96
N LEU A 32 -2.98 1.59 -10.59
CA LEU A 32 -3.83 0.61 -9.94
C LEU A 32 -3.58 -0.75 -10.58
N SER A 33 -3.75 -1.80 -9.79
CA SER A 33 -3.65 -3.18 -10.27
C SER A 33 -4.68 -3.46 -11.37
N THR A 34 -4.23 -4.13 -12.42
CA THR A 34 -5.04 -4.55 -13.57
C THR A 34 -5.54 -5.99 -13.44
N ASP A 35 -4.93 -6.76 -12.54
CA ASP A 35 -5.24 -8.16 -12.30
C ASP A 35 -4.98 -8.56 -10.84
N PHE A 36 -5.56 -9.69 -10.45
CA PHE A 36 -5.60 -10.16 -9.06
C PHE A 36 -5.40 -11.67 -8.98
N VAL A 37 -4.67 -12.10 -7.96
CA VAL A 37 -4.74 -13.48 -7.47
C VAL A 37 -6.00 -13.60 -6.62
N THR A 38 -6.88 -14.54 -6.97
CA THR A 38 -8.15 -14.74 -6.28
C THR A 38 -8.14 -16.00 -5.44
N GLY A 39 -8.97 -16.05 -4.40
CA GLY A 39 -9.27 -17.28 -3.68
C GLY A 39 -10.70 -17.36 -3.19
N ASP A 40 -11.16 -18.57 -2.92
CA ASP A 40 -12.51 -18.86 -2.42
C ASP A 40 -12.67 -18.63 -0.90
N GLU A 41 -11.56 -18.54 -0.16
CA GLU A 41 -11.53 -18.21 1.26
C GLU A 41 -10.26 -17.44 1.67
N TYR A 42 -10.29 -16.78 2.83
CA TYR A 42 -9.12 -16.10 3.43
C TYR A 42 -8.30 -17.09 4.29
N SER A 43 -7.63 -18.03 3.63
CA SER A 43 -6.92 -19.14 4.26
C SER A 43 -5.71 -19.56 3.44
N SER A 44 -4.70 -20.11 4.10
CA SER A 44 -3.52 -20.66 3.41
C SER A 44 -3.83 -21.93 2.61
N LYS A 45 -5.04 -22.48 2.73
CA LYS A 45 -5.52 -23.67 2.02
C LYS A 45 -6.57 -23.36 0.95
N ALA A 46 -6.85 -22.09 0.70
CA ALA A 46 -7.83 -21.65 -0.28
C ALA A 46 -7.51 -22.23 -1.67
N ASN A 47 -8.54 -22.54 -2.45
CA ASN A 47 -8.35 -22.72 -3.87
C ASN A 47 -7.98 -21.35 -4.47
N THR A 48 -6.96 -21.34 -5.33
CA THR A 48 -6.47 -20.11 -5.94
C THR A 48 -6.87 -20.02 -7.41
N GLY A 49 -7.00 -18.80 -7.89
CA GLY A 49 -7.34 -18.47 -9.26
C GLY A 49 -6.77 -17.12 -9.65
N HIS A 50 -7.19 -16.63 -10.79
CA HIS A 50 -6.77 -15.36 -11.36
C HIS A 50 -7.98 -14.64 -11.96
N ALA A 51 -8.02 -13.32 -11.84
CA ALA A 51 -9.04 -12.48 -12.45
C ALA A 51 -8.45 -11.13 -12.86
N THR A 52 -8.88 -10.63 -14.00
CA THR A 52 -8.56 -9.26 -14.44
C THR A 52 -9.63 -8.25 -13.99
N VAL A 53 -9.31 -6.95 -14.03
CA VAL A 53 -10.30 -5.88 -13.80
C VAL A 53 -11.46 -5.96 -14.79
N GLN A 54 -11.18 -6.38 -16.04
CA GLN A 54 -12.14 -6.48 -17.12
C GLN A 54 -13.13 -7.64 -16.90
N GLU A 55 -12.63 -8.78 -16.43
CA GLU A 55 -13.46 -9.96 -16.14
C GLU A 55 -14.21 -9.81 -14.81
N GLY A 56 -13.60 -9.11 -13.86
CA GLY A 56 -14.09 -9.00 -12.51
C GLY A 56 -13.91 -10.28 -11.69
N ILE A 57 -14.09 -10.16 -10.38
CA ILE A 57 -13.94 -11.29 -9.46
C ILE A 57 -15.30 -11.99 -9.34
N SER A 58 -15.31 -13.30 -9.58
CA SER A 58 -16.51 -14.13 -9.49
C SER A 58 -17.15 -14.09 -8.10
N LYS A 59 -18.48 -14.23 -8.03
CA LYS A 59 -19.19 -14.24 -6.75
C LYS A 59 -18.71 -15.41 -5.88
N GLY A 60 -18.38 -15.12 -4.62
CA GLY A 60 -17.82 -16.10 -3.68
C GLY A 60 -16.31 -16.24 -3.76
N TRP A 61 -15.66 -15.55 -4.70
CA TRP A 61 -14.22 -15.39 -4.75
C TRP A 61 -13.82 -13.99 -4.26
N HIS A 62 -12.59 -13.90 -3.77
CA HIS A 62 -12.02 -12.71 -3.17
C HIS A 62 -10.67 -12.42 -3.83
N GLY A 63 -10.38 -11.14 -4.10
CA GLY A 63 -9.03 -10.71 -4.47
C GLY A 63 -8.15 -10.79 -3.24
N LEU A 64 -7.13 -11.65 -3.26
CA LEU A 64 -6.24 -11.91 -2.13
C LEU A 64 -4.91 -11.18 -2.29
N ASP A 65 -4.42 -11.06 -3.51
CA ASP A 65 -3.17 -10.37 -3.82
C ASP A 65 -3.22 -9.77 -5.23
N ILE A 66 -2.23 -8.93 -5.55
CA ILE A 66 -2.03 -8.40 -6.90
C ILE A 66 -1.63 -9.52 -7.86
N GLY A 67 -2.14 -9.46 -9.09
CA GLY A 67 -1.83 -10.43 -10.12
C GLY A 67 -0.47 -10.19 -10.78
N PRO A 68 0.02 -11.18 -11.55
CA PRO A 68 1.33 -11.13 -12.20
C PRO A 68 1.51 -9.97 -13.18
N GLU A 69 0.45 -9.53 -13.88
CA GLU A 69 0.58 -8.39 -14.81
C GLU A 69 0.83 -7.08 -14.05
N SER A 70 0.09 -6.88 -12.95
CA SER A 70 0.26 -5.75 -12.04
C SER A 70 1.63 -5.75 -11.39
N VAL A 71 2.15 -6.92 -11.00
CA VAL A 71 3.52 -7.05 -10.48
C VAL A 71 4.53 -6.58 -11.51
N ASN A 72 4.48 -7.10 -12.74
CA ASN A 72 5.41 -6.71 -13.80
C ASN A 72 5.35 -5.19 -14.09
N GLN A 73 4.15 -4.61 -14.12
CA GLN A 73 3.97 -3.18 -14.30
C GLN A 73 4.66 -2.37 -13.19
N LEU A 74 4.51 -2.79 -11.94
CA LEU A 74 5.15 -2.13 -10.81
C LEU A 74 6.67 -2.34 -10.80
N GLU A 75 7.17 -3.52 -11.18
CA GLU A 75 8.59 -3.79 -11.30
C GLU A 75 9.27 -2.85 -12.30
N ASP A 76 8.69 -2.65 -13.49
CA ASP A 76 9.22 -1.72 -14.49
C ASP A 76 9.28 -0.27 -13.96
N MET A 77 8.23 0.17 -13.26
CA MET A 77 8.17 1.51 -12.68
C MET A 77 9.18 1.71 -11.55
N ILE A 78 9.33 0.70 -10.70
CA ILE A 78 10.31 0.67 -9.62
C ILE A 78 11.73 0.71 -10.20
N ALA A 79 12.02 -0.11 -11.21
CA ALA A 79 13.33 -0.16 -11.85
C ALA A 79 13.72 1.19 -12.50
N GLY A 80 12.74 1.91 -13.07
CA GLY A 80 12.95 3.25 -13.62
C GLY A 80 13.06 4.38 -12.58
N SER A 81 12.78 4.11 -11.30
CA SER A 81 12.70 5.12 -10.25
C SER A 81 14.02 5.30 -9.51
N LYS A 82 14.48 6.55 -9.38
CA LYS A 82 15.67 6.89 -8.56
C LYS A 82 15.37 6.89 -7.06
N THR A 83 14.12 7.03 -6.68
CA THR A 83 13.66 7.07 -5.30
C THR A 83 12.27 6.46 -5.24
N ILE A 84 12.09 5.45 -4.40
CA ILE A 84 10.83 4.71 -4.28
C ILE A 84 10.26 4.97 -2.90
N LEU A 85 8.97 5.28 -2.90
CA LEU A 85 8.22 5.69 -1.73
C LEU A 85 7.12 4.67 -1.41
N CYS A 86 7.46 3.60 -0.70
CA CYS A 86 6.45 2.66 -0.21
C CYS A 86 5.91 3.16 1.13
N GLY A 87 5.04 4.17 1.08
CA GLY A 87 4.39 4.73 2.26
C GLY A 87 5.18 5.78 3.06
N ALA A 88 6.46 6.04 2.74
CA ALA A 88 7.31 7.18 3.19
C ALA A 88 8.79 6.80 2.94
N THR A 89 9.68 7.65 2.39
CA THR A 89 10.89 7.38 1.53
C THR A 89 11.27 5.89 1.27
N THR A 90 12.52 5.48 1.03
CA THR A 90 12.89 4.05 1.09
C THR A 90 12.93 3.64 2.57
N ILE A 91 11.74 3.64 3.18
CA ILE A 91 11.45 3.33 4.56
C ILE A 91 10.25 2.40 4.49
N THR A 92 10.44 1.11 4.81
CA THR A 92 9.26 0.27 5.04
C THR A 92 8.51 0.89 6.22
N ALA A 93 7.29 1.36 6.02
CA ALA A 93 6.49 1.99 7.07
C ALA A 93 5.21 1.18 7.25
N GLY A 94 5.34 0.06 7.96
CA GLY A 94 4.25 -0.88 8.21
C GLY A 94 4.79 -2.10 8.96
N TYR A 95 4.05 -2.59 9.95
CA TYR A 95 4.49 -3.74 10.74
C TYR A 95 4.70 -4.97 9.83
N GLU A 96 3.78 -5.22 8.90
CA GLU A 96 3.84 -6.35 7.96
C GLU A 96 5.02 -6.22 7.00
N THR A 97 5.22 -5.05 6.38
CA THR A 97 6.34 -4.84 5.45
C THR A 97 7.69 -4.90 6.15
N ALA A 98 7.80 -4.33 7.36
CA ALA A 98 9.03 -4.39 8.15
C ALA A 98 9.33 -5.83 8.60
N GLU A 99 8.30 -6.61 8.96
CA GLU A 99 8.45 -8.02 9.32
C GLU A 99 8.86 -8.88 8.11
N ILE A 100 8.27 -8.65 6.93
CA ILE A 100 8.66 -9.32 5.68
C ILE A 100 10.13 -9.03 5.36
N VAL A 101 10.54 -7.76 5.37
CA VAL A 101 11.94 -7.39 5.09
C VAL A 101 12.92 -8.04 6.06
N SER A 102 12.54 -8.16 7.34
CA SER A 102 13.34 -8.86 8.34
C SER A 102 13.36 -10.37 8.10
N LYS A 103 12.21 -10.98 7.81
CA LYS A 103 12.04 -12.42 7.60
C LYS A 103 12.85 -12.92 6.40
N TYR A 104 12.87 -12.15 5.31
CA TYR A 104 13.64 -12.47 4.11
C TYR A 104 15.11 -12.01 4.18
N GLY A 105 15.53 -11.37 5.29
CA GLY A 105 16.91 -10.94 5.48
C GLY A 105 17.40 -9.89 4.47
N ILE A 106 16.48 -9.15 3.85
CA ILE A 106 16.79 -8.18 2.79
C ILE A 106 16.91 -6.74 3.31
N ALA A 107 16.88 -6.53 4.63
CA ALA A 107 16.95 -5.21 5.25
C ALA A 107 18.17 -4.37 4.79
N TYR A 108 19.31 -5.02 4.51
CA TYR A 108 20.52 -4.35 4.03
C TYR A 108 20.38 -3.72 2.64
N LYS A 109 19.34 -4.09 1.88
CA LYS A 109 19.01 -3.49 0.58
C LYS A 109 18.19 -2.20 0.72
N PHE A 110 17.79 -1.84 1.94
CA PHE A 110 16.98 -0.66 2.22
C PHE A 110 17.80 0.39 2.98
N SER A 111 17.56 1.66 2.67
CA SER A 111 18.26 2.78 3.31
C SER A 111 17.79 3.02 4.76
N TYR A 112 16.53 2.73 5.09
CA TYR A 112 15.97 2.83 6.44
C TYR A 112 14.69 1.96 6.56
N VAL A 113 14.29 1.56 7.77
CA VAL A 113 13.12 0.70 8.04
C VAL A 113 12.37 1.27 9.25
N SER A 114 11.10 1.68 9.08
CA SER A 114 10.23 2.27 10.13
C SER A 114 9.12 1.33 10.55
N LYS A 115 8.90 1.21 11.85
CA LYS A 115 7.76 0.44 12.39
C LYS A 115 6.54 1.32 12.66
N GLY A 116 6.64 2.64 12.49
CA GLY A 116 5.61 3.61 12.89
C GLY A 116 4.85 4.22 11.72
N SER A 117 3.97 3.46 11.06
CA SER A 117 3.25 3.91 9.84
C SER A 117 2.53 5.25 10.02
N GLY A 118 1.79 5.44 11.12
CA GLY A 118 1.06 6.68 11.41
C GLY A 118 1.96 7.88 11.71
N SER A 119 3.04 7.67 12.47
CA SER A 119 3.99 8.73 12.84
C SER A 119 4.86 9.15 11.65
N SER A 120 5.32 8.20 10.84
CA SER A 120 6.10 8.49 9.63
C SER A 120 5.28 9.27 8.61
N LEU A 121 4.01 8.95 8.43
CA LEU A 121 3.11 9.71 7.55
C LEU A 121 2.83 11.11 8.10
N GLY A 122 2.60 11.25 9.41
CA GLY A 122 2.45 12.55 10.06
C GLY A 122 3.65 13.48 9.84
N LEU A 123 4.86 12.93 10.00
CA LEU A 123 6.10 13.66 9.75
C LEU A 123 6.22 14.14 8.29
N LEU A 124 5.91 13.27 7.32
CA LEU A 124 5.95 13.63 5.89
C LEU A 124 4.88 14.63 5.48
N MET A 125 3.73 14.63 6.16
CA MET A 125 2.69 15.63 5.98
C MET A 125 3.07 16.98 6.62
N GLY A 126 4.25 17.09 7.24
CA GLY A 126 4.70 18.28 7.95
C GLY A 126 3.97 18.51 9.28
N LYS A 127 3.29 17.49 9.81
CA LYS A 127 2.62 17.58 11.11
C LYS A 127 3.64 17.43 12.22
N GLU A 128 3.45 18.21 13.28
CA GLU A 128 4.19 18.05 14.51
C GLU A 128 3.84 16.70 15.15
N LEU A 129 4.86 15.93 15.52
CA LEU A 129 4.68 14.65 16.20
C LEU A 129 4.73 14.87 17.71
N PRO A 130 3.66 14.54 18.47
CA PRO A 130 3.61 14.80 19.91
C PRO A 130 4.78 14.21 20.70
N GLY A 131 5.27 13.02 20.30
CA GLY A 131 6.42 12.37 20.92
C GLY A 131 7.77 13.01 20.58
N VAL A 132 7.88 13.74 19.46
CA VAL A 132 9.08 14.51 19.11
C VAL A 132 9.04 15.87 19.79
N ALA A 133 7.88 16.52 19.83
CA ALA A 133 7.67 17.78 20.53
C ALA A 133 7.92 17.68 22.04
N ALA A 134 7.68 16.50 22.63
CA ALA A 134 7.93 16.23 24.05
C ALA A 134 9.42 16.04 24.39
N LEU A 135 10.30 15.88 23.40
CA LEU A 135 11.74 15.80 23.63
C LEU A 135 12.31 17.22 23.65
N SER A 136 12.76 17.67 24.83
CA SER A 136 13.37 19.00 25.01
C SER A 136 14.46 19.26 23.98
N THR A 137 14.47 20.48 23.42
CA THR A 137 15.47 20.97 22.47
C THR A 137 16.88 20.77 23.01
N LYS A 138 17.76 20.21 22.17
CA LYS A 138 19.20 20.21 22.40
C LYS A 138 19.79 21.52 21.88
#